data_AF-A0A3C0G5W5-F1
#
_entry.id   AF-A0A3C0G5W5-F1
#
_cell.length_a   1.000
_cell.length_b   1.000
_cell.length_c   1.000
_cell.angle_alpha   90.00
_cell.angle_beta   90.00
_cell.angle_gamma   90.00
#
_symmetry.space_group_name_H-M   'P 1'
#
loop_
_entity.id
_entity.type
_entity.pdbx_description
1 polymer ?
#
loop_
_entity_poly.entity_id
_entity_poly.type
_entity_poly.pdbx_seq_one_letter_code
_entity_poly.pdbx_strand_id
1 'polypeptide(L)' 'MKRTYIIAEIGINHNGSLETAKKLIDVAALSGFDAVKFQKRNPDV' A
#
# COMPACT_ATOMS: atom_id res chain seq x y z
N MET A 1 -27.10 2.11 2.69
CA MET A 1 -25.99 2.51 1.78
C MET A 1 -24.76 1.68 2.11
N LYS A 2 -23.98 1.25 1.12
CA LYS A 2 -22.73 0.50 1.36
C LYS A 2 -21.59 1.52 1.58
N ARG A 3 -20.73 1.29 2.59
CA ARG A 3 -19.56 2.15 2.85
C ARG A 3 -18.62 2.16 1.64
N THR A 4 -18.07 3.32 1.30
CA THR A 4 -17.03 3.45 0.27
C THR A 4 -15.81 2.62 0.65
N TYR A 5 -15.33 1.79 -0.28
CA TYR A 5 -14.11 1.02 -0.10
C TYR A 5 -12.90 1.90 -0.43
N ILE A 6 -12.00 2.08 0.53
CA ILE A 6 -10.84 2.96 0.40
C ILE A 6 -9.54 2.15 0.36
N ILE A 7 -8.69 2.47 -0.62
CA ILE A 7 -7.43 1.77 -0.88
C ILE A 7 -6.27 2.75 -0.67
N ALA A 8 -5.31 2.37 0.17
CA ALA A 8 -4.06 3.10 0.35
C ALA A 8 -3.09 2.74 -0.78
N GLU A 9 -2.79 3.70 -1.66
CA GLU A 9 -1.82 3.51 -2.74
C GLU A 9 -0.38 3.63 -2.20
N ILE A 10 0.23 2.49 -1.85
CA ILE A 10 1.64 2.42 -1.45
C ILE A 10 2.55 2.53 -2.67
N GLY A 11 2.14 1.96 -3.81
CA GLY A 11 2.90 2.04 -5.05
C GLY A 11 4.32 1.47 -4.89
N ILE A 12 5.32 2.33 -5.09
CA ILE A 12 6.77 2.02 -4.92
C ILE A 12 7.40 2.75 -3.73
N ASN A 13 6.60 3.40 -2.87
CA ASN A 13 7.09 4.25 -1.77
C ASN A 13 7.87 3.49 -0.69
N HIS A 14 7.90 2.15 -0.76
CA HIS A 14 8.72 1.30 0.09
C HIS A 14 10.20 1.26 -0.34
N ASN A 15 10.58 1.82 -1.50
CA ASN A 15 11.97 1.92 -1.98
C ASN A 15 12.72 0.57 -1.96
N GLY A 16 12.04 -0.51 -2.31
CA GLY A 16 12.61 -1.87 -2.27
C GLY A 16 12.81 -2.48 -0.87
N SER A 17 12.57 -1.73 0.21
CA SER A 17 12.68 -2.21 1.58
C SER A 17 11.41 -2.93 2.02
N LEU A 18 11.56 -4.21 2.43
CA LEU A 18 10.45 -4.98 3.01
C LEU A 18 10.02 -4.42 4.37
N GLU A 19 10.96 -3.87 5.15
CA GLU A 19 10.65 -3.25 6.44
C GLU A 19 9.78 -2.01 6.25
N THR A 20 10.15 -1.12 5.30
CA THR A 20 9.34 0.06 4.97
C THR A 20 7.98 -0.34 4.42
N ALA A 21 7.90 -1.40 3.59
CA ALA A 21 6.63 -1.92 3.10
C ALA A 21 5.69 -2.34 4.25
N LYS A 22 6.20 -3.05 5.26
CA LYS A 22 5.43 -3.45 6.45
C LYS A 22 4.95 -2.24 7.24
N LYS A 23 5.82 -1.26 7.50
CA LYS A 23 5.46 -0.01 8.18
C LYS A 23 4.33 0.75 7.44
N LEU A 24 4.37 0.78 6.12
CA LEU A 24 3.32 1.42 5.31
C LEU A 24 1.98 0.65 5.40
N ILE A 25 2.03 -0.69 5.48
CA ILE A 25 0.84 -1.51 5.72
C ILE A 25 0.25 -1.20 7.10
N ASP A 26 1.09 -1.16 8.14
CA ASP A 26 0.65 -0.88 9.51
C ASP A 26 -0.02 0.50 9.60
N VAL A 27 0.58 1.53 9.00
CA VAL A 27 0.00 2.89 8.97
C VAL A 27 -1.33 2.92 8.21
N ALA A 28 -1.44 2.23 7.08
CA ALA A 28 -2.69 2.16 6.33
C ALA A 28 -3.82 1.49 7.13
N ALA A 29 -3.50 0.38 7.81
CA ALA A 29 -4.45 -0.32 8.67
C ALA A 29 -4.89 0.56 9.85
N LEU A 30 -3.95 1.22 10.54
CA LEU A 30 -4.23 2.16 11.63
C LEU A 30 -5.05 3.38 11.17
N SER A 31 -4.91 3.78 9.91
CA SER A 31 -5.66 4.90 9.31
C SER A 31 -7.06 4.51 8.82
N GLY A 32 -7.46 3.24 8.98
CA GLY A 32 -8.80 2.76 8.63
C GLY A 32 -9.02 2.45 7.15
N PHE A 33 -7.95 2.26 6.38
CA PHE A 33 -8.06 1.79 4.99
C PHE A 33 -8.50 0.33 4.92
N ASP A 34 -9.22 -0.02 3.86
CA ASP A 34 -9.72 -1.39 3.67
C ASP A 34 -8.71 -2.31 2.98
N ALA A 35 -7.80 -1.73 2.20
CA ALA A 35 -6.71 -2.44 1.54
C ALA A 35 -5.54 -1.50 1.26
N VAL A 36 -4.41 -2.13 0.92
CA VAL A 36 -3.23 -1.48 0.37
C VAL A 36 -3.01 -1.95 -1.07
N LYS A 37 -2.43 -1.09 -1.91
CA LYS A 37 -2.06 -1.45 -3.28
C LYS A 37 -0.58 -1.14 -3.56
N PHE A 38 0.12 -2.14 -4.10
CA PHE A 38 1.51 -2.06 -4.54
C PHE A 38 1.59 -2.08 -6.06
N GLN A 39 2.67 -1.54 -6.61
CA GLN A 39 2.97 -1.62 -8.04
C GLN A 39 3.96 -2.75 -8.31
N LYS A 40 3.56 -3.77 -9.04
CA LYS A 40 4.48 -4.75 -9.63
C LYS A 40 5.10 -4.12 -10.88
N ARG A 41 6.41 -3.92 -10.89
CA ARG A 41 7.15 -3.36 -12.04
C ARG A 41 8.34 -4.23 -12.38
N ASN A 42 8.65 -4.29 -13.67
CA ASN A 42 9.95 -4.68 -14.17
C ASN A 42 10.51 -3.45 -14.89
N PRO A 43 11.55 -2.77 -14.38
CA PRO A 43 12.06 -1.55 -15.00
C PRO A 43 12.58 -1.77 -16.43
N ASP A 44 12.95 -3.02 -16.73
CA ASP A 44 13.62 -3.40 -17.96
C ASP A 44 12.67 -3.99 -19.02
N VAL A 45 11.35 -4.00 -18.75
CA VAL A 45 10.29 -4.52 -19.66
C VAL A 45 9.15 -3.52 -19.79
#